data_AF-A0A966S7V5-F1
#
_entry.id   AF-A0A966S7V5-F1
#
_cell.length_a   1.000
_cell.length_b   1.000
_cell.length_c   1.000
_cell.angle_alpha   90.00
_cell.angle_beta   90.00
_cell.angle_gamma   90.00
#
_symmetry.space_group_name_H-M   'P 1'
#
loop_
_entity.id
_entity.type
_entity.pdbx_description
1 polymer ?
#
loop_
_entity_poly.entity_id
_entity_poly.type
_entity_poly.pdbx_seq_one_letter_code
_entity_poly.pdbx_strand_id
1 'polypeptide(L)' 'MPLIKVITGFFRLIRLPNLIFIALTQLLLQSCIYEPLYRPFVTIDDTRRFGFLLIASILIAAAGYIINDY' A
#
# COMPACT_ATOMS: atom_id res chain seq x y z
N MET A 1 29.14 2.74 -3.92
CA MET A 1 28.63 1.61 -4.73
C MET A 1 27.48 2.11 -5.61
N PRO A 2 27.55 1.93 -6.94
CA PRO A 2 26.55 2.44 -7.89
C PRO A 2 25.14 1.90 -7.64
N LEU A 3 25.02 0.64 -7.18
CA LEU A 3 23.75 -0.01 -6.89
C LEU A 3 22.93 0.71 -5.80
N ILE A 4 23.58 1.19 -4.74
CA ILE A 4 22.92 1.87 -3.62
C ILE A 4 22.24 3.16 -4.11
N LYS A 5 22.86 3.89 -5.04
CA LYS A 5 22.29 5.11 -5.64
C LYS A 5 21.06 4.84 -6.49
N VAL A 6 21.06 3.72 -7.23
CA VAL A 6 19.91 3.32 -8.05
C VAL A 6 18.74 2.94 -7.15
N ILE A 7 18.99 2.14 -6.11
CA ILE A 7 17.96 1.71 -5.16
C ILE A 7 17.34 2.91 -4.43
N THR A 8 18.16 3.83 -3.92
CA THR A 8 17.64 5.04 -3.24
C THR A 8 16.91 5.96 -4.20
N GLY A 9 17.37 6.08 -5.45
CA GLY A 9 16.68 6.81 -6.51
C GLY A 9 15.29 6.25 -6.79
N PHE A 10 15.17 4.92 -6.87
CA PHE A 10 13.88 4.24 -7.10
C PHE A 10 12.87 4.52 -5.98
N PHE A 11 13.28 4.39 -4.72
CA PHE A 11 12.38 4.67 -3.58
C PHE A 11 11.96 6.13 -3.49
N ARG A 12 12.82 7.06 -3.95
CA ARG A 12 12.46 8.48 -4.05
C ARG A 12 11.44 8.71 -5.17
N LEU A 13 11.62 8.09 -6.33
CA LEU A 13 10.72 8.22 -7.48
C LEU A 13 9.29 7.76 -7.16
N ILE A 14 9.13 6.63 -6.49
CA ILE A 14 7.80 6.12 -6.10
C ILE A 14 7.23 6.81 -4.85
N ARG A 15 7.94 7.80 -4.29
CA ARG A 15 7.58 8.50 -3.04
C ARG A 15 7.26 7.55 -1.89
N LEU A 16 8.21 6.67 -1.55
CA LEU A 16 8.05 5.64 -0.52
C LEU A 16 7.35 6.11 0.78
N PRO A 17 7.65 7.29 1.36
CA PRO A 17 6.96 7.74 2.57
C PRO A 17 5.43 7.84 2.39
N ASN A 18 4.97 8.30 1.23
CA ASN A 18 3.54 8.42 0.94
C ASN A 18 2.88 7.06 0.77
N LEU A 19 3.57 6.10 0.14
CA LEU A 19 3.07 4.73 0.01
C LEU A 19 2.90 4.04 1.36
N ILE A 20 3.79 4.33 2.33
CA ILE A 20 3.65 3.85 3.71
C ILE A 20 2.38 4.41 4.35
N PHE A 21 2.07 5.70 4.15
CA PHE A 21 0.81 6.28 4.67
C PHE A 21 -0.43 5.66 4.03
N ILE A 22 -0.40 5.37 2.73
CA ILE A 22 -1.50 4.66 2.06
C ILE A 22 -1.69 3.27 2.67
N ALA A 23 -0.62 2.50 2.81
CA ALA A 23 -0.69 1.17 3.43
C ALA A 23 -1.18 1.23 4.88
N LEU A 24 -0.66 2.17 5.68
CA LEU A 24 -1.02 2.35 7.08
C LEU A 24 -2.48 2.71 7.25
N THR A 25 -2.98 3.65 6.45
CA THR A 25 -4.40 4.07 6.52
C THR A 25 -5.33 2.94 6.10
N GLN A 26 -5.00 2.17 5.06
CA GLN A 26 -5.76 0.98 4.68
C GLN A 26 -5.75 -0.09 5.78
N LEU A 27 -4.62 -0.33 6.44
CA LEU A 27 -4.52 -1.27 7.57
C LEU A 27 -5.34 -0.82 8.77
N LEU A 28 -5.26 0.47 9.14
CA LEU A 28 -6.05 1.03 10.23
C LEU A 28 -7.56 0.95 9.93
N LEU A 29 -7.97 1.24 8.70
CA LEU A 29 -9.37 1.09 8.29
C LEU A 29 -9.82 -0.38 8.40
N GLN A 30 -9.01 -1.31 7.90
CA GLN A 30 -9.32 -2.74 7.93
C GLN A 30 -9.46 -3.26 9.37
N SER A 31 -8.46 -3.03 10.22
CA SER A 31 -8.40 -3.63 11.56
C SER A 31 -9.17 -2.85 12.62
N CYS A 32 -9.23 -1.52 12.55
CA CYS A 32 -9.90 -0.71 13.57
C CYS A 32 -11.37 -0.43 13.26
N ILE A 33 -11.79 -0.51 11.99
CA ILE A 33 -13.15 -0.15 11.58
C ILE A 33 -13.86 -1.35 10.93
N TYR A 34 -13.32 -1.91 9.85
CA TYR A 34 -14.00 -2.96 9.09
C TYR A 34 -14.17 -4.25 9.89
N GLU A 35 -13.07 -4.81 10.43
CA GLU A 35 -13.12 -6.07 11.18
C GLU A 35 -14.02 -6.01 12.44
N PRO A 36 -13.97 -4.95 13.28
CA PRO A 36 -14.88 -4.84 14.42
C PRO A 36 -16.34 -4.68 14.00
N LEU A 37 -16.63 -3.96 12.92
CA LEU A 37 -17.98 -3.68 12.46
C LEU A 37 -18.64 -4.90 11.80
N TYR A 38 -17.86 -5.70 11.06
CA TYR A 38 -18.36 -6.82 10.27
C TYR A 38 -17.97 -8.19 10.83
N ARG A 39 -17.47 -8.26 12.06
CA ARG A 39 -16.88 -9.47 12.69
C ARG A 39 -17.62 -10.79 12.44
N PRO A 40 -18.98 -10.88 12.49
CA PRO A 40 -19.70 -12.13 12.22
C PRO A 40 -19.63 -12.59 10.75
N PHE A 41 -19.32 -11.68 9.84
CA PHE A 41 -19.31 -11.89 8.39
C PHE A 41 -17.90 -11.92 7.80
N VAL A 42 -16.87 -11.59 8.58
CA VAL A 42 -15.47 -11.66 8.12
C VAL A 42 -15.06 -13.13 7.96
N THR A 43 -14.62 -13.47 6.76
CA THR A 43 -14.11 -14.78 6.39
C THR A 43 -12.60 -14.75 6.18
N ILE A 44 -11.96 -15.92 6.16
CA ILE A 44 -10.52 -16.05 5.83
C ILE A 44 -10.21 -15.45 4.44
N ASP A 45 -11.18 -15.53 3.52
CA ASP A 45 -11.04 -14.98 2.17
C ASP A 45 -11.00 -13.45 2.15
N ASP A 46 -11.58 -12.77 3.15
CA ASP A 46 -11.56 -11.31 3.24
C ASP A 46 -10.16 -10.78 3.55
N THR A 47 -9.41 -11.43 4.44
CA THR A 47 -8.01 -11.07 4.71
C THR A 47 -7.15 -11.23 3.45
N ARG A 48 -7.37 -12.30 2.68
CA ARG A 48 -6.65 -12.54 1.41
C ARG A 48 -7.00 -11.49 0.35
N ARG A 49 -8.29 -11.18 0.19
CA ARG A 49 -8.78 -10.13 -0.74
C ARG A 49 -8.25 -8.76 -0.35
N PHE A 50 -8.26 -8.43 0.94
CA PHE A 50 -7.67 -7.20 1.46
C PHE A 50 -6.17 -7.12 1.14
N GLY A 51 -5.41 -8.22 1.29
CA GLY A 51 -4.00 -8.26 0.92
C GLY A 51 -3.78 -7.92 -0.55
N PHE A 52 -4.57 -8.48 -1.47
CA PHE A 52 -4.50 -8.12 -2.89
C PHE A 52 -4.90 -6.67 -3.15
N LEU A 53 -5.94 -6.18 -2.47
CA LEU A 53 -6.38 -4.79 -2.57
C LEU A 53 -5.27 -3.82 -2.13
N LEU A 54 -4.66 -4.07 -0.97
CA LEU A 54 -3.59 -3.24 -0.42
C LEU A 54 -2.38 -3.18 -1.35
N ILE A 55 -1.94 -4.33 -1.89
CA ILE A 55 -0.84 -4.38 -2.87
C ILE A 55 -1.22 -3.61 -4.13
N ALA A 56 -2.42 -3.85 -4.68
CA ALA A 56 -2.88 -3.15 -5.88
C ALA A 56 -2.92 -1.63 -5.67
N SER A 57 -3.45 -1.16 -4.54
CA SER A 57 -3.51 0.27 -4.19
C SER A 57 -2.12 0.91 -4.13
N ILE A 58 -1.15 0.24 -3.49
CA ILE A 58 0.23 0.73 -3.40
C ILE A 58 0.88 0.81 -4.79
N LEU A 59 0.70 -0.23 -5.63
CA LEU A 59 1.26 -0.26 -6.98
C LEU A 59 0.67 0.82 -7.89
N ILE A 60 -0.64 1.04 -7.82
CA ILE A 60 -1.32 2.10 -8.58
C ILE A 60 -0.82 3.48 -8.15
N ALA A 61 -0.69 3.73 -6.84
CA ALA A 61 -0.16 4.99 -6.32
C ALA A 61 1.30 5.21 -6.72
N ALA A 62 2.14 4.17 -6.65
CA ALA A 62 3.53 4.21 -7.10
C ALA A 62 3.63 4.56 -8.59
N ALA A 63 2.81 3.93 -9.44
CA ALA A 63 2.74 4.24 -10.87
C ALA A 63 2.29 5.69 -11.12
N GLY A 64 1.30 6.18 -10.35
CA GLY A 64 0.87 7.58 -10.40
C GLY A 64 1.99 8.56 -10.06
N TYR A 65 2.82 8.25 -9.06
CA TYR A 65 3.99 9.06 -8.73
C TYR A 65 5.07 9.03 -9.82
N ILE A 66 5.32 7.86 -10.42
CA ILE A 66 6.26 7.74 -11.55
C ILE A 66 5.80 8.61 -12.73
N ILE A 67 4.51 8.56 -13.10
CA ILE A 67 3.97 9.35 -14.22
C ILE A 67 3.97 10.85 -13.91
N ASN A 68 3.71 11.25 -12.66
CA ASN A 68 3.70 12.66 -12.27
C ASN A 68 5.10 13.30 -12.25
N ASP A 69 6.13 12.50 -12.03
CA ASP A 69 7.53 12.96 -11.99
C ASP A 69 8.23 12.83 -13.37
N TYR A 70 7.54 12.31 -14.38
CA TYR A 70 7.97 12.23 -15.78
C TYR A 70 7.57 13.48 -16.55
#